data_AF-A0A965JP19-F1
#
_entry.id   AF-A0A965JP19-F1
#
_cell.length_a   1.000
_cell.length_b   1.000
_cell.length_c   1.000
_cell.angle_alpha   90.00
_cell.angle_beta   90.00
_cell.angle_gamma   90.00
#
_symmetry.space_group_name_H-M   'P 1'
#
loop_
_entity.id
_entity.type
_entity.pdbx_description
1 polymer ?
#
loop_
_entity_poly.entity_id
_entity_poly.type
_entity_poly.pdbx_seq_one_letter_code
_entity_poly.pdbx_strand_id
1 'polypeptide(L)'
;MISGGSRISIEGNSVNHYNGISCYSQYAVIDQRSLVKLPSDIPFDIAALFGCALLTGIGAVRNSAQAKEGQSLGIWGLGGVGLSALLGAVLSKAAP
;
A
#
# COMPACT_ATOMS: atom_id res chain seq x y z
N MET A 1 -14.84 4.30 -11.01
CA MET A 1 -15.34 3.77 -9.72
C MET A 1 -15.55 2.26 -9.83
N ILE A 2 -15.72 1.52 -8.72
CA ILE A 2 -16.02 0.07 -8.76
C ILE A 2 -17.28 -0.22 -9.59
N SER A 3 -18.26 0.69 -9.55
CA SER A 3 -19.49 0.64 -10.34
C SER A 3 -19.38 1.29 -11.74
N GLY A 4 -18.17 1.59 -12.22
CA GLY A 4 -17.96 2.36 -13.45
C GLY A 4 -18.13 3.88 -13.29
N GLY A 5 -17.88 4.63 -14.37
CA GLY A 5 -17.96 6.09 -14.42
C GLY A 5 -16.78 6.84 -13.79
N SER A 6 -16.75 8.15 -14.03
CA SER A 6 -15.74 9.07 -13.48
C SER A 6 -16.35 10.11 -12.53
N ARG A 7 -15.49 10.67 -11.69
CA ARG A 7 -15.73 11.77 -10.74
C ARG A 7 -14.67 12.86 -10.86
N ILE A 8 -13.80 12.74 -11.86
CA ILE A 8 -12.69 13.64 -12.13
C ILE A 8 -12.95 14.25 -13.50
N SER A 9 -12.89 15.57 -13.58
CA SER A 9 -12.97 16.30 -14.84
C SER A 9 -11.98 17.45 -14.83
N ILE A 10 -11.39 17.73 -15.99
CA ILE A 10 -10.54 18.89 -16.23
C ILE A 10 -11.16 19.63 -17.40
N GLU A 11 -11.51 20.91 -17.19
CA GLU A 11 -12.11 21.76 -18.24
C GLU A 11 -13.34 21.13 -18.91
N GLY A 12 -14.18 20.45 -18.12
CA GLY A 12 -15.38 19.77 -18.60
C GLY A 12 -15.14 18.40 -19.25
N ASN A 13 -13.88 18.01 -19.47
CA ASN A 13 -13.52 16.70 -20.01
C ASN A 13 -13.34 15.69 -18.88
N SER A 14 -14.01 14.54 -18.98
CA SER A 14 -13.87 13.45 -18.02
C SER A 14 -12.46 12.86 -18.06
N VAL A 15 -11.84 12.70 -16.89
CA VAL A 15 -10.54 12.04 -16.70
C VAL A 15 -10.75 10.68 -16.08
N ASN A 16 -9.95 9.69 -16.48
CA ASN A 16 -10.03 8.35 -15.92
C ASN A 16 -9.55 8.31 -14.47
N HIS A 17 -10.19 7.45 -13.68
CA HIS A 17 -9.67 7.08 -12.36
C HIS A 17 -8.51 6.10 -12.50
N TYR A 18 -7.54 6.17 -11.58
CA TYR A 18 -6.42 5.25 -11.52
C TYR A 18 -6.49 4.38 -10.26
N ASN A 19 -6.52 3.05 -10.47
CA ASN A 19 -6.59 2.02 -9.41
C ASN A 19 -7.67 2.24 -8.35
N GLY A 20 -8.73 3.00 -8.66
CA GLY A 20 -9.82 3.31 -7.73
C GLY A 20 -9.48 4.29 -6.60
N ILE A 21 -8.28 4.89 -6.59
CA ILE A 21 -7.81 5.81 -5.53
C ILE A 21 -7.56 7.21 -6.09
N SER A 22 -6.85 7.32 -7.23
CA SER A 22 -6.52 8.60 -7.88
C SER A 22 -5.93 9.65 -6.91
N CYS A 23 -4.88 9.29 -6.15
CA CYS A 23 -4.37 10.05 -5.01
C CYS A 23 -3.59 11.33 -5.33
N TYR A 24 -3.43 11.72 -6.60
CA TYR A 24 -2.70 12.93 -7.00
C TYR A 24 -3.64 14.13 -7.20
N SER A 25 -4.50 14.35 -6.21
CA SER A 25 -5.47 15.44 -6.14
C SER A 25 -5.71 15.80 -4.68
N GLN A 26 -6.04 17.06 -4.40
CA GLN A 26 -6.37 17.51 -3.03
C GLN A 26 -7.64 16.83 -2.49
N TYR A 27 -8.53 16.39 -3.38
CA TYR A 27 -9.76 15.68 -3.05
C TYR A 27 -9.92 14.44 -3.92
N ALA A 28 -10.45 13.37 -3.34
CA ALA A 28 -10.74 12.12 -4.04
C ALA A 28 -12.13 11.60 -3.68
N VAL A 29 -12.79 10.98 -4.64
CA VAL A 29 -14.03 10.23 -4.43
C VAL A 29 -13.69 8.75 -4.57
N ILE A 30 -13.77 8.01 -3.47
CA ILE A 30 -13.34 6.63 -3.36
C ILE A 30 -14.52 5.78 -2.87
N ASP A 31 -14.63 4.55 -3.37
CA ASP A 31 -15.63 3.60 -2.89
C ASP A 31 -15.33 3.21 -1.44
N GLN A 32 -16.35 3.16 -0.58
CA GLN A 32 -16.19 2.82 0.83
C GLN A 32 -15.49 1.45 1.04
N ARG A 33 -15.65 0.51 0.10
CA ARG A 33 -14.98 -0.81 0.14
C ARG A 33 -13.48 -0.76 -0.13
N SER A 34 -12.98 0.37 -0.62
CA SER A 34 -11.56 0.61 -0.91
C SER A 34 -10.88 1.47 0.16
N LEU A 35 -11.53 1.70 1.31
CA LEU A 35 -11.03 2.52 2.40
C LEU A 35 -11.05 1.77 3.74
N VAL A 36 -10.07 2.06 4.58
CA VAL A 36 -10.03 1.62 5.98
C VAL A 36 -9.84 2.85 6.86
N LYS A 37 -10.64 2.97 7.92
CA LYS A 37 -10.51 4.06 8.88
C LYS A 37 -9.26 3.83 9.73
N LEU A 38 -8.33 4.78 9.72
CA LEU A 38 -7.16 4.78 10.58
C LEU A 38 -7.44 5.49 11.92
N PRO A 39 -6.72 5.13 13.00
CA PRO A 39 -6.65 5.92 14.21
C PRO A 39 -6.23 7.38 13.93
N SER A 40 -6.82 8.33 14.65
CA SER A 40 -6.63 9.76 14.41
C SER A 40 -5.29 10.31 14.91
N ASP A 41 -4.56 9.54 15.70
CA ASP A 41 -3.26 9.87 16.28
C ASP A 41 -2.08 9.49 15.38
N ILE A 42 -2.32 8.82 14.25
CA ILE A 42 -1.28 8.47 13.28
C ILE A 42 -1.00 9.67 12.36
N PRO A 43 0.25 10.16 12.28
CA PRO A 43 0.64 11.20 11.33
C PRO A 43 0.35 10.81 9.86
N PHE A 44 -0.12 11.76 9.04
CA PHE A 44 -0.55 11.47 7.67
C PHE A 44 0.56 10.99 6.73
N ASP A 45 1.77 11.48 6.92
CA ASP A 45 2.97 11.06 6.18
C ASP A 45 3.30 9.59 6.44
N ILE A 46 3.16 9.13 7.68
CA ILE A 46 3.28 7.72 8.05
C ILE A 46 2.10 6.91 7.51
N ALA A 47 0.87 7.42 7.64
CA ALA A 47 -0.33 6.77 7.15
C ALA A 47 -0.29 6.52 5.62
N ALA A 48 0.27 7.46 4.85
CA ALA A 48 0.39 7.35 3.40
C ALA A 48 1.19 6.12 2.95
N LEU A 49 2.17 5.66 3.75
CA LEU A 49 2.99 4.49 3.42
C LEU A 49 2.18 3.18 3.42
N PHE A 50 1.10 3.11 4.21
CA PHE A 50 0.24 1.93 4.30
C PHE A 50 -0.62 1.72 3.05
N GLY A 51 -0.71 2.67 2.12
CA GLY A 51 -1.59 2.56 0.95
C GLY A 51 -1.10 1.59 -0.14
N CYS A 52 0.19 1.23 -0.16
CA CYS A 52 0.75 0.36 -1.18
C CYS A 52 1.99 -0.38 -0.66
N ALA A 53 3.18 0.20 -0.87
CA ALA A 53 4.45 -0.51 -0.77
C ALA A 53 4.71 -1.18 0.58
N LEU A 54 4.30 -0.56 1.69
CA LEU A 54 4.52 -1.10 3.02
C LEU A 54 3.76 -2.42 3.24
N LEU A 55 2.46 -2.40 2.99
CA LEU A 55 1.61 -3.58 3.10
C LEU A 55 2.02 -4.66 2.10
N THR A 56 2.39 -4.27 0.87
CA THR A 56 2.86 -5.22 -0.15
C THR A 56 4.14 -5.92 0.29
N GLY A 57 5.15 -5.19 0.76
CA GLY A 57 6.44 -5.77 1.16
C GLY A 57 6.31 -6.67 2.38
N ILE A 58 5.66 -6.19 3.45
CA ILE A 58 5.45 -6.98 4.67
C ILE A 58 4.56 -8.20 4.36
N GLY A 59 3.51 -8.01 3.57
CA GLY A 59 2.60 -9.08 3.16
C GLY A 59 3.29 -10.13 2.30
N ALA A 60 4.22 -9.74 1.42
CA ALA A 60 4.98 -10.70 0.62
C ALA A 60 5.79 -11.65 1.51
N VAL A 61 6.39 -11.16 2.61
CA VAL A 61 7.14 -12.00 3.54
C VAL A 61 6.22 -12.85 4.41
N ARG A 62 5.21 -12.24 5.03
CA ARG A 62 4.38 -12.90 6.04
C ARG A 62 3.29 -13.79 5.44
N ASN A 63 2.66 -13.35 4.36
CA ASN A 63 1.47 -14.01 3.81
C ASN A 63 1.81 -14.88 2.60
N SER A 64 2.66 -14.38 1.68
CA SER A 64 3.01 -15.11 0.46
C SER A 64 4.16 -16.09 0.68
N ALA A 65 5.30 -15.62 1.19
CA ALA A 65 6.46 -16.47 1.48
C ALA A 65 6.32 -17.23 2.81
N GLN A 66 5.46 -16.75 3.71
CA GLN A 66 5.17 -17.34 5.02
C GLN A 66 6.43 -17.65 5.84
N ALA A 67 7.37 -16.70 5.85
CA ALA A 67 8.67 -16.82 6.48
C ALA A 67 8.55 -17.33 7.94
N LYS A 68 9.47 -18.22 8.31
CA LYS A 68 9.56 -18.80 9.65
C LYS A 68 10.70 -18.15 10.44
N GLU A 69 10.57 -18.20 11.76
CA GLU A 69 11.64 -17.80 12.67
C GLU A 69 12.93 -18.58 12.35
N GLY A 70 14.05 -17.86 12.27
CA GLY A 70 15.35 -18.43 11.93
C GLY A 70 15.57 -18.73 10.44
N GLN A 71 14.59 -18.49 9.57
CA GLN A 71 14.73 -18.77 8.13
C GLN A 71 15.52 -17.67 7.41
N SER A 72 16.48 -18.05 6.58
CA SER A 72 17.21 -17.12 5.71
C SER A 72 16.35 -16.65 4.54
N LEU A 73 16.37 -15.35 4.25
CA LEU A 73 15.61 -14.73 3.16
C LEU A 73 16.51 -13.86 2.29
N GLY A 74 16.32 -13.94 0.98
CA GLY A 74 16.94 -13.03 0.02
C GLY A 74 15.94 -11.99 -0.49
N ILE A 75 16.36 -10.71 -0.52
CA ILE A 75 15.55 -9.60 -1.03
C ILE A 75 16.31 -8.95 -2.18
N TRP A 76 15.77 -9.03 -3.40
CA TRP A 76 16.32 -8.36 -4.58
C TRP A 76 15.57 -7.06 -4.85
N GLY A 77 16.30 -5.94 -4.75
CA GLY A 77 15.78 -4.59 -4.90
C GLY A 77 15.44 -3.96 -3.54
N LEU A 78 16.05 -2.79 -3.26
CA LEU A 78 15.94 -2.08 -1.98
C LEU A 78 15.18 -0.74 -2.12
N GLY A 79 14.13 -0.73 -2.94
CA GLY A 79 13.15 0.36 -2.99
C GLY A 79 12.11 0.26 -1.87
N GLY A 80 11.02 1.04 -1.95
CA GLY A 80 10.00 1.09 -0.89
C GLY A 80 9.39 -0.27 -0.53
N VAL A 81 9.08 -1.12 -1.53
CA VAL A 81 8.56 -2.48 -1.30
C VAL A 81 9.62 -3.39 -0.69
N GLY A 82 10.86 -3.34 -1.20
CA GLY A 82 11.96 -4.20 -0.74
C GLY A 82 12.38 -3.90 0.70
N LEU A 83 12.51 -2.63 1.05
CA LEU A 83 12.76 -2.23 2.44
C LEU A 83 11.60 -2.59 3.36
N SER A 84 10.36 -2.52 2.88
CA SER A 84 9.20 -2.98 3.65
C SER A 84 9.18 -4.50 3.82
N ALA A 85 9.64 -5.26 2.82
CA ALA A 85 9.86 -6.70 2.96
C ALA A 85 10.95 -6.99 3.98
N LEU A 86 12.04 -6.22 4.03
CA LEU A 86 13.07 -6.35 5.06
C LEU A 86 12.48 -6.12 6.46
N LEU A 87 11.65 -5.10 6.65
CA LEU A 87 10.90 -4.90 7.90
C LEU A 87 10.03 -6.12 8.23
N GLY A 88 9.33 -6.68 7.24
CA GLY A 88 8.54 -7.91 7.40
C GLY A 88 9.38 -9.14 7.79
N ALA A 89 10.61 -9.24 7.29
CA ALA A 89 11.56 -10.30 7.64
C ALA A 89 12.02 -10.17 9.09
N VAL A 90 12.37 -8.95 9.52
CA VAL A 90 12.72 -8.67 10.93
C VAL A 90 11.55 -8.99 11.86
N LEU A 91 10.32 -8.56 11.51
CA LEU A 91 9.11 -8.86 12.27
C LEU A 91 8.83 -10.38 12.37
N SER A 92 9.19 -11.14 11.33
CA SER A 92 9.07 -12.60 11.30
C SER A 92 10.24 -13.32 11.98
N LYS A 93 11.21 -12.58 12.52
CA LYS A 93 12.46 -13.09 13.11
C LYS A 93 13.24 -14.00 12.16
N ALA A 94 13.25 -13.65 10.88
CA ALA A 94 14.16 -14.26 9.92
C ALA A 94 15.61 -14.07 10.37
N ALA A 95 16.46 -15.06 10.14
CA ALA A 95 17.89 -15.01 10.49
C ALA A 95 18.73 -15.54 9.31
N PRO A 96 19.95 -15.00 9.09
CA PRO A 96 20.84 -15.48 8.02
C PRO A 96 21.26 -16.93 8.21
#